data_AF-A0A9X4QYQ3-F1
#
_entry.id   AF-A0A9X4QYQ3-F1
#
_cell.length_a   1.000
_cell.length_b   1.000
_cell.length_c   1.000
_cell.angle_alpha   90.00
_cell.angle_beta   90.00
_cell.angle_gamma   90.00
#
_symmetry.space_group_name_H-M   'P 1'
#
loop_
_entity.id
_entity.type
_entity.pdbx_description
1 polymer ?
#
loop_
_entity_poly.entity_id
_entity_poly.type
_entity_poly.pdbx_seq_one_letter_code
_entity_poly.pdbx_strand_id
1 'polypeptide(L)' 'MINKVKSTLSKYVKNGKLEQGLYKISDTLKKKTGKDYSKYVSKIMDQLRKRV' A
#
# COMPACT_ATOMS: atom_id res chain seq x y z
N MET A 1 -11.54 -18.99 -4.19
CA MET A 1 -10.89 -17.80 -4.78
C MET A 1 -10.47 -16.76 -3.73
N ILE A 2 -11.32 -16.44 -2.74
CA ILE A 2 -11.05 -15.43 -1.69
C ILE A 2 -9.73 -15.68 -0.93
N ASN A 3 -9.43 -16.93 -0.55
CA ASN A 3 -8.18 -17.26 0.15
C ASN A 3 -6.92 -17.08 -0.72
N LYS A 4 -7.03 -17.25 -2.04
CA LYS A 4 -5.90 -17.06 -2.97
C LYS A 4 -5.55 -15.57 -3.09
N VAL A 5 -6.56 -14.71 -3.18
CA VAL A 5 -6.36 -13.25 -3.22
C VAL A 5 -5.76 -12.75 -1.92
N LYS A 6 -6.25 -13.24 -0.77
CA LYS A 6 -5.70 -12.90 0.55
C LYS A 6 -4.25 -13.33 0.70
N SER A 7 -3.90 -14.54 0.26
CA SER A 7 -2.53 -15.05 0.29
C SER A 7 -1.58 -14.24 -0.58
N THR A 8 -2.00 -13.90 -1.80
CA THR A 8 -1.23 -13.01 -2.69
C THR A 8 -1.07 -11.63 -2.07
N LEU A 9 -2.14 -11.03 -1.55
CA LEU A 9 -2.07 -9.72 -0.91
C LEU A 9 -1.11 -9.72 0.29
N SER A 10 -1.19 -10.73 1.17
CA SER A 10 -0.23 -10.90 2.27
C SER A 10 1.21 -11.00 1.79
N LYS A 11 1.48 -11.73 0.70
CA LYS A 11 2.84 -11.80 0.11
C LYS A 11 3.30 -10.45 -0.42
N TYR A 12 2.42 -9.68 -1.05
CA TYR A 12 2.75 -8.36 -1.57
C TYR A 12 2.95 -7.32 -0.45
N VAL A 13 2.22 -7.44 0.66
CA VAL A 13 2.44 -6.65 1.88
C VAL A 13 3.77 -7.01 2.51
N LYS A 14 4.05 -8.31 2.74
CA LYS A 14 5.30 -8.80 3.35
C LYS A 14 6.54 -8.47 2.53
N ASN A 15 6.44 -8.57 1.21
CA ASN A 15 7.55 -8.27 0.31
C ASN A 15 7.70 -6.78 0.00
N GLY A 16 6.92 -5.89 0.64
CA GLY A 16 7.01 -4.43 0.45
C GLY A 16 6.52 -3.90 -0.90
N LYS A 17 6.14 -4.78 -1.84
CA LYS A 17 5.66 -4.40 -3.18
C LYS A 17 4.38 -3.57 -3.12
N LEU A 18 3.47 -3.88 -2.19
CA LEU A 18 2.23 -3.11 -2.02
C LEU A 18 2.54 -1.68 -1.55
N GLU A 19 3.46 -1.54 -0.59
CA GLU A 19 3.90 -0.26 -0.04
C GLU A 19 4.52 0.61 -1.14
N GLN A 20 5.48 0.06 -1.89
CA GLN A 20 6.13 0.76 -2.99
C GLN A 20 5.14 1.23 -4.06
N GLY A 21 4.16 0.39 -4.44
CA GLY A 21 3.14 0.76 -5.41
C GLY A 21 2.27 1.92 -4.92
N LEU A 22 1.81 1.85 -3.67
CA LEU A 22 1.00 2.91 -3.07
C LEU A 22 1.77 4.21 -2.90
N TYR A 23 3.04 4.16 -2.48
CA TYR A 23 3.90 5.34 -2.40
C TYR A 23 4.12 5.99 -3.77
N LYS A 24 4.32 5.18 -4.82
CA LYS A 24 4.50 5.67 -6.19
C LYS A 24 3.26 6.38 -6.72
N ILE A 25 2.07 5.85 -6.41
CA ILE A 25 0.79 6.51 -6.71
C ILE A 25 0.67 7.81 -5.90
N SER A 26 1.04 7.80 -4.62
CA SER A 26 1.00 8.99 -3.77
C SER A 26 1.93 10.09 -4.29
N ASP A 27 3.13 9.74 -4.76
CA ASP A 27 4.09 10.68 -5.34
C ASP A 27 3.58 11.26 -6.65
N THR A 28 2.96 10.42 -7.48
CA THR A 28 2.31 10.86 -8.73
C THR A 28 1.14 11.82 -8.46
N LEU A 29 0.30 11.50 -7.48
CA LEU A 29 -0.80 12.36 -7.06
C LEU A 29 -0.29 13.65 -6.43
N LYS A 30 0.79 13.61 -5.65
CA LYS A 30 1.44 14.79 -5.09
C LYS A 30 1.97 15.70 -6.20
N LYS A 31 2.63 15.14 -7.21
CA LYS A 31 3.09 15.90 -8.39
C LYS A 31 1.93 16.52 -9.16
N LYS A 32 0.78 15.84 -9.27
CA LYS A 32 -0.38 16.32 -10.03
C LYS A 32 -1.25 17.32 -9.25
N THR A 33 -1.39 17.14 -7.94
CA THR A 33 -2.40 17.86 -7.12
C THR A 33 -1.79 18.68 -5.98
N GLY A 34 -0.48 18.58 -5.75
CA GLY A 34 0.22 19.17 -4.60
C GLY A 34 -0.06 18.47 -3.27
N LYS A 35 -1.04 17.56 -3.20
CA LYS A 35 -1.44 16.90 -1.94
C LYS A 35 -0.60 15.65 -1.68
N ASP A 36 0.01 15.62 -0.50
CA ASP A 36 0.78 14.47 -0.03
C ASP A 36 -0.14 13.42 0.61
N TYR A 37 -0.31 12.28 -0.07
CA TYR A 37 -1.10 11.15 0.42
C TYR A 37 -0.26 10.08 1.13
N SER A 38 1.06 10.29 1.25
CA SER A 38 2.00 9.34 1.85
C SER A 38 1.59 8.99 3.29
N LYS A 39 1.05 9.96 4.04
CA LYS A 39 0.54 9.76 5.40
C LYS A 39 -0.58 8.72 5.47
N TYR A 40 -1.50 8.74 4.50
CA TYR A 40 -2.61 7.79 4.43
C TYR A 40 -2.12 6.41 3.98
N VAL A 41 -1.21 6.37 3.00
CA VAL A 41 -0.56 5.13 2.55
C VAL A 41 0.16 4.44 3.72
N SER A 42 0.96 5.19 4.49
CA SER A 42 1.66 4.67 5.67
C SER A 42 0.69 4.09 6.71
N LYS A 43 -0.40 4.82 7.02
CA LYS A 43 -1.43 4.33 7.96
C LYS A 43 -2.08 3.03 7.50
N ILE A 44 -2.46 2.95 6.23
CA ILE A 44 -3.11 1.76 5.65
C ILE A 44 -2.14 0.58 5.64
N MET A 45 -0.88 0.79 5.26
CA MET A 45 0.15 -0.24 5.23
C MET A 45 0.49 -0.75 6.64
N ASP A 46 0.54 0.11 7.64
CA ASP A 46 0.77 -0.27 9.05
C ASP A 46 -0.37 -1.15 9.58
N GLN A 47 -1.63 -0.80 9.27
CA GLN A 47 -2.79 -1.62 9.62
C GLN A 47 -2.80 -2.97 8.87
N LEU A 48 -2.42 -2.97 7.60
CA LEU A 48 -2.33 -4.20 6.80
C LEU A 48 -1.22 -5.12 7.33
N ARG A 49 -0.05 -4.59 7.67
CA ARG A 49 1.04 -5.39 8.30
C ARG A 49 0.61 -6.01 9.61
N LYS A 50 -0.13 -5.29 10.45
CA LYS A 50 -0.65 -5.81 11.73
C LYS A 50 -1.68 -6.93 11.58
N ARG A 51 -2.34 -7.02 10.41
CA ARG A 51 -3.38 -8.02 10.12
C ARG A 51 -2.91 -9.19 9.25
N VAL A 52 -1.67 -9.16 8.74
CA VAL A 52 -1.07 -10.13 7.79
C VAL A 52 -0.08 -11.05 8.45
#